data_AF-A0A1V3XRT3-F1
#
_entry.id   AF-A0A1V3XRT3-F1
#
_cell.length_a   1.000
_cell.length_b   1.000
_cell.length_c   1.000
_cell.angle_alpha   90.00
_cell.angle_beta   90.00
_cell.angle_gamma   90.00
#
_symmetry.space_group_name_H-M   'P 1'
#
loop_
_entity.id
_entity.type
_entity.pdbx_description
1 polymer ?
#
loop_
_entity_poly.entity_id
_entity_poly.type
_entity_poly.pdbx_seq_one_letter_code
_entity_poly.pdbx_strand_id
1 'polypeptide(L)'
;MTEDDEPVCVHLVYSTPAYARRHATGEWAGMEPASLTLDEFIDGPLRGMHEGGDLLGPDFNADLAGLEIEPIEMARALLGSHKRVDVRRGCRSGCGRRPDHGHHGNLTAGAT
;
A
#
# COMPACT_ATOMS: atom_id res chain seq x y z
N MET A 1 28.48 3.11 30.93
CA MET A 1 28.00 1.83 30.40
C MET A 1 26.66 2.19 29.81
N THR A 2 26.55 2.27 28.49
CA THR A 2 25.30 2.66 27.84
C THR A 2 24.29 1.54 28.05
N GLU A 3 23.20 1.86 28.73
CA GLU A 3 22.03 1.00 29.00
C GLU A 3 21.22 0.80 27.69
N ASP A 4 21.86 0.19 26.67
CA ASP A 4 21.31 -0.01 25.30
C ASP A 4 20.96 -1.49 25.03
N ASP A 5 20.99 -2.36 26.04
CA ASP A 5 20.77 -3.82 25.87
C ASP A 5 19.31 -4.26 26.14
N GLU A 6 18.39 -3.32 26.40
CA GLU A 6 16.97 -3.66 26.53
C GLU A 6 16.39 -3.89 25.13
N PRO A 7 15.82 -5.09 24.85
CA PRO A 7 15.26 -5.37 23.54
C PRO A 7 14.05 -4.46 23.30
N VAL A 8 14.10 -3.69 22.22
CA VAL A 8 12.97 -2.87 21.78
C VAL A 8 11.85 -3.77 21.28
N CYS A 9 10.61 -3.48 21.67
CA CYS A 9 9.45 -4.24 21.20
C CYS A 9 9.17 -3.92 19.72
N VAL A 10 8.98 -4.96 18.91
CA VAL A 10 8.65 -4.84 17.49
C VAL A 10 7.25 -5.36 17.23
N HIS A 11 6.35 -4.48 16.79
CA HIS A 11 4.98 -4.83 16.47
C HIS A 11 4.84 -5.26 15.00
N LEU A 12 4.37 -6.47 14.79
CA LEU A 12 4.19 -7.04 13.45
C LEU A 12 2.89 -6.54 12.82
N VAL A 13 3.00 -5.98 11.62
CA VAL A 13 1.86 -5.56 10.81
C VAL A 13 1.95 -6.17 9.43
N TYR A 14 0.82 -6.64 8.91
CA TYR A 14 0.78 -7.33 7.63
C TYR A 14 -0.17 -6.62 6.68
N SER A 15 0.27 -6.43 5.44
CA SER A 15 -0.55 -5.86 4.37
C SER A 15 -1.67 -6.80 3.92
N THR A 16 -1.54 -8.10 4.21
CA THR A 16 -2.51 -9.11 3.81
C THR A 16 -2.91 -10.02 4.98
N PRO A 17 -4.21 -10.38 5.08
CA PRO A 17 -4.72 -11.19 6.19
C PRO A 17 -4.17 -12.62 6.20
N ALA A 18 -3.76 -13.14 5.03
CA ALA A 18 -3.16 -14.47 4.92
C ALA A 18 -1.82 -14.57 5.66
N TYR A 19 -0.99 -13.53 5.59
CA TYR A 19 0.29 -13.49 6.31
C TYR A 19 0.07 -13.31 7.81
N ALA A 20 -0.88 -12.47 8.22
CA ALA A 20 -1.25 -12.32 9.62
C ALA A 20 -1.72 -13.65 10.23
N ARG A 21 -2.60 -14.38 9.54
CA ARG A 21 -3.10 -15.69 10.01
C ARG A 21 -1.99 -16.74 10.10
N ARG A 22 -0.99 -16.70 9.22
CA ARG A 22 0.15 -17.63 9.28
C ARG A 22 1.00 -17.44 10.53
N HIS A 23 1.09 -16.21 11.04
CA HIS A 23 1.90 -15.86 12.20
C HIS A 23 1.11 -15.87 13.52
N ALA A 24 -0.22 -15.90 13.45
CA ALA A 24 -1.10 -16.17 14.58
C ALA A 24 -0.94 -17.63 15.04
N THR A 25 0.08 -17.90 15.85
CA THR A 25 0.43 -19.23 16.37
C THR A 25 0.56 -19.20 17.90
N GLY A 26 0.65 -20.38 18.53
CA GLY A 26 0.73 -20.50 19.99
C GLY A 26 -0.51 -19.92 20.67
N GLU A 27 -0.30 -18.92 21.52
CA GLU A 27 -1.37 -18.23 22.25
C GLU A 27 -2.30 -17.40 21.34
N TRP A 28 -1.84 -17.09 20.13
CA TRP A 28 -2.57 -16.27 19.16
C TRP A 28 -3.31 -17.12 18.10
N ALA A 29 -3.21 -18.46 18.16
CA ALA A 29 -3.75 -19.36 17.14
C ALA A 29 -5.27 -19.29 16.95
N GLY A 30 -6.00 -18.82 17.96
CA GLY A 30 -7.46 -18.63 17.89
C GLY A 30 -7.89 -17.22 17.47
N MET A 31 -6.96 -16.30 17.22
CA MET A 31 -7.29 -14.92 16.86
C MET A 31 -7.47 -14.76 15.36
N GLU A 32 -8.47 -13.97 14.98
CA GLU A 32 -8.72 -13.61 13.58
C GLU A 32 -8.05 -12.27 13.25
N PRO A 33 -7.40 -12.15 12.07
CA PRO A 33 -6.81 -10.89 11.65
C PRO A 33 -7.91 -9.85 11.41
N ALA A 34 -7.87 -8.75 12.16
CA ALA A 34 -8.74 -7.61 11.98
C ALA A 34 -8.13 -6.61 11.00
N SER A 35 -8.93 -6.12 10.04
CA SER A 35 -8.54 -5.01 9.18
C SER A 35 -8.85 -3.68 9.87
N LEU A 36 -7.88 -2.78 9.92
CA LEU A 36 -8.03 -1.40 10.36
C LEU A 36 -8.01 -0.48 9.14
N THR A 37 -8.77 0.63 9.19
CA THR A 37 -8.59 1.69 8.20
C THR A 37 -7.26 2.41 8.45
N LEU A 38 -6.76 3.13 7.43
CA LEU A 38 -5.51 3.88 7.56
C LEU A 38 -5.58 4.93 8.68
N ASP A 39 -6.73 5.60 8.83
CA ASP A 39 -6.93 6.64 9.83
C ASP A 39 -6.89 6.04 11.25
N GLU A 40 -7.62 4.94 11.47
CA GLU A 40 -7.61 4.21 12.75
C GLU A 40 -6.22 3.67 13.10
N PHE A 41 -5.48 3.19 12.09
CA PHE A 41 -4.12 2.67 12.28
C PHE A 41 -3.12 3.77 12.68
N ILE A 42 -3.26 4.98 12.10
CA ILE A 42 -2.42 6.13 12.43
C ILE A 42 -2.76 6.70 13.81
N ASP A 43 -4.04 6.89 14.10
CA ASP A 43 -4.46 7.61 15.32
C ASP A 43 -4.30 6.76 16.59
N GLY A 44 -4.48 5.44 16.50
CA GLY A 44 -4.38 4.53 17.63
C GLY A 44 -3.03 3.78 17.69
N PRO A 45 -2.87 2.66 16.96
CA PRO A 45 -1.69 1.79 17.06
C PRO A 45 -0.36 2.52 16.85
N LEU A 46 -0.20 3.29 15.78
CA LEU A 46 1.06 3.97 15.49
C LEU A 46 1.40 5.04 16.53
N ARG A 47 0.40 5.76 17.04
CA ARG A 47 0.59 6.75 18.11
C ARG A 47 1.10 6.08 19.39
N GLY A 48 0.44 5.01 19.83
CA GLY A 48 0.83 4.28 21.03
C GLY A 48 2.25 3.72 20.94
N MET A 49 2.62 3.14 19.79
CA MET A 49 3.98 2.64 19.55
C MET A 49 5.02 3.76 19.55
N HIS A 50 4.68 4.93 18.98
CA HIS A 50 5.58 6.09 18.99
C HIS A 50 5.82 6.61 20.41
N GLU A 51 4.77 6.67 21.23
CA GLU A 51 4.86 7.10 22.63
C GLU A 51 5.60 6.07 23.50
N GLY A 52 5.50 4.77 23.16
CA GLY A 52 6.20 3.67 23.83
C GLY A 52 7.66 3.50 23.42
N GLY A 53 8.10 4.12 22.32
CA GLY A 53 9.43 3.91 21.74
C GLY A 53 9.58 2.57 21.03
N ASP A 54 8.47 1.93 20.66
CA ASP A 54 8.43 0.66 19.97
C ASP A 54 8.63 0.83 18.46
N LEU A 55 9.04 -0.26 17.79
CA LEU A 55 9.23 -0.32 16.34
C LEU A 55 8.12 -1.12 15.66
N LEU A 56 7.98 -0.95 14.35
CA LEU A 56 7.10 -1.78 13.53
C LEU A 56 7.90 -2.65 12.59
N GLY A 57 7.41 -3.88 12.44
CA GLY A 57 7.85 -4.85 11.46
C GLY A 57 6.80 -5.11 10.39
N PRO A 58 6.72 -4.31 9.32
CA PRO A 58 5.83 -4.58 8.19
C PRO A 58 6.24 -5.81 7.39
N ASP A 59 5.26 -6.69 7.14
CA ASP A 59 5.35 -7.84 6.24
C ASP A 59 6.59 -8.73 6.49
N PHE A 60 6.83 -9.03 7.77
CA PHE A 60 7.87 -9.98 8.17
C PHE A 60 7.67 -11.34 7.49
N ASN A 61 8.79 -11.97 7.14
CA ASN A 61 8.76 -13.29 6.54
C ASN A 61 8.49 -14.38 7.59
N ALA A 62 8.41 -15.63 7.15
CA ALA A 62 8.13 -16.77 8.03
C ALA A 62 9.20 -17.02 9.12
N ASP A 63 10.37 -16.40 9.02
CA ASP A 63 11.47 -16.46 9.99
C ASP A 63 11.43 -15.26 10.96
N LEU A 64 10.38 -14.43 10.92
CA LEU A 64 10.28 -13.16 11.64
C LEU A 64 11.43 -12.19 11.34
N ALA A 65 11.95 -12.26 10.12
CA ALA A 65 12.96 -11.34 9.62
C ALA A 65 12.33 -10.37 8.61
N GLY A 66 12.61 -9.07 8.77
CA GLY A 66 12.07 -8.03 7.91
C GLY A 66 12.65 -6.65 8.22
N LEU A 67 11.99 -5.62 7.70
CA LEU A 67 12.37 -4.23 7.91
C LEU A 67 11.80 -3.74 9.24
N GLU A 68 12.64 -3.28 10.16
CA GLU A 68 12.22 -2.58 11.36
C GLU A 68 12.19 -1.07 11.06
N ILE A 69 11.05 -0.42 11.30
CA ILE A 69 10.85 0.99 11.00
C ILE A 69 10.16 1.71 12.15
N GLU A 70 10.54 2.96 12.40
CA GLU A 70 9.86 3.80 13.39
C GLU A 70 8.39 4.08 12.99
N PRO A 71 7.46 4.15 13.96
CA PRO A 71 6.05 4.40 13.69
C PRO A 71 5.80 5.69 12.88
N ILE A 72 6.55 6.75 13.17
CA ILE A 72 6.41 8.03 12.48
C ILE A 72 6.83 7.93 11.01
N GLU A 73 7.88 7.18 10.72
CA GLU A 73 8.37 6.97 9.36
C GLU A 73 7.41 6.10 8.55
N MET A 74 6.79 5.09 9.19
CA MET A 74 5.71 4.32 8.59
C MET A 74 4.49 5.19 8.24
N ALA A 75 4.04 6.04 9.17
CA ALA A 75 2.93 6.97 8.91
C ALA A 75 3.23 7.89 7.72
N ARG A 76 4.45 8.43 7.66
CA ARG A 76 4.90 9.29 6.55
C ARG A 76 4.92 8.54 5.22
N ALA A 77 5.37 7.29 5.20
CA ALA A 77 5.37 6.46 4.00
C ALA A 77 3.93 6.21 3.49
N LEU A 78 2.99 5.90 4.39
CA LEU A 78 1.59 5.65 4.04
C LEU A 78 0.89 6.94 3.53
N LEU A 79 1.03 8.05 4.25
CA LEU A 79 0.47 9.35 3.86
C LEU A 79 1.12 9.90 2.59
N GLY A 80 2.42 9.67 2.42
CA GLY A 80 3.19 10.07 1.24
C GLY A 80 2.82 9.28 -0.02
N SER A 81 2.36 8.04 0.12
CA SER A 81 2.03 7.16 -1.02
C SER A 81 0.61 7.35 -1.57
N HIS A 82 -0.27 8.06 -0.85
CA HIS A 82 -1.66 8.29 -1.24
C HIS A 82 -1.88 9.24 -2.43
N LYS A 83 -0.82 9.73 -3.08
CA LYS A 83 -0.93 10.58 -4.29
C LYS A 83 -0.82 9.77 -5.57
N ARG A 84 -1.90 9.05 -5.91
CA ARG A 84 -2.23 8.80 -7.32
C ARG A 84 -3.00 10.03 -7.83
N VAL A 85 -2.28 11.12 -8.09
CA VAL A 85 -2.84 12.22 -8.88
C VAL A 85 -2.92 11.73 -10.32
N ASP A 86 -4.08 11.18 -10.68
CA ASP A 86 -4.46 10.97 -12.06
C ASP A 86 -4.71 12.36 -12.68
N VAL A 87 -3.64 13.01 -13.16
CA VAL A 87 -3.79 14.09 -14.14
C VAL A 87 -4.32 13.43 -15.40
N ARG A 88 -5.65 13.35 -15.49
CA ARG A 88 -6.33 13.18 -16.77
C ARG A 88 -5.75 14.22 -17.72
N ARG A 89 -5.14 13.75 -18.82
CA ARG A 89 -4.67 14.61 -19.91
C ARG A 89 -5.77 15.62 -20.23
N GLY A 90 -5.45 16.90 -20.10
CA GLY A 90 -6.26 17.96 -20.66
C GLY A 90 -6.29 17.81 -22.17
N CYS A 91 -7.27 17.05 -22.68
CA CYS A 91 -7.69 17.17 -24.07
C CYS A 91 -8.44 18.51 -24.17
N ARG A 92 -7.70 19.60 -24.34
CA ARG A 92 -8.28 20.88 -24.76
C ARG A 92 -8.17 20.97 -26.26
N SER A 93 -9.31 20.74 -26.89
CA SER A 93 -9.66 21.01 -28.27
C SER A 93 -8.84 22.13 -28.90
N GLY A 94 -8.11 21.78 -29.95
CA GLY A 94 -7.55 22.71 -30.93
C GLY A 94 -7.93 22.23 -32.32
N CYS A 95 -9.10 22.68 -32.79
CA CYS A 95 -9.54 22.56 -34.17
C CYS A 95 -8.41 22.89 -35.16
N GLY A 96 -8.19 22.02 -36.16
CA GLY A 96 -7.10 22.20 -37.10
C GLY A 96 -7.24 21.44 -38.42
N ARG A 97 -8.31 21.75 -39.17
CA ARG A 97 -8.42 21.71 -40.65
C ARG A 97 -8.31 20.35 -41.37
N ARG A 98 -9.42 19.97 -42.02
CA ARG A 98 -9.43 19.20 -43.28
C ARG A 98 -9.01 20.12 -44.44
N PRO A 99 -8.38 19.57 -45.50
CA PRO A 99 -9.11 19.26 -46.75
C PRO A 99 -8.71 17.88 -47.32
N ASP A 100 -9.68 17.02 -47.64
CA ASP A 100 -10.21 16.74 -49.00
C ASP A 100 -9.17 16.27 -50.01
N HIS A 101 -9.22 14.98 -50.39
CA HIS A 101 -9.30 14.53 -51.79
C HIS A 101 -9.14 13.00 -51.92
N GLY A 102 -10.08 12.40 -52.68
CA GLY A 102 -9.97 11.10 -53.36
C GLY A 102 -9.93 9.85 -52.47
N HIS A 103 -10.55 8.72 -52.80
CA HIS A 103 -10.89 8.20 -54.10
C HIS A 103 -11.95 7.11 -53.90
N HIS A 104 -12.83 6.93 -54.88
CA HIS A 104 -13.81 5.84 -54.93
C HIS A 104 -13.12 4.47 -54.83
N GLY A 105 -13.59 3.63 -53.91
CA GLY A 105 -13.23 2.22 -53.82
C GLY A 105 -14.46 1.42 -53.41
N ASN A 106 -15.28 1.05 -54.40
CA ASN A 106 -16.38 0.12 -54.24
C ASN A 106 -15.82 -1.30 -54.14
N LEU A 107 -16.05 -2.00 -53.04
CA LEU A 107 -15.97 -3.46 -53.00
C LEU A 107 -17.13 -4.01 -52.18
N THR A 108 -18.21 -4.28 -52.89
CA THR A 108 -19.19 -5.30 -52.53
C THR A 108 -18.51 -6.67 -52.66
N ALA A 109 -18.53 -7.47 -51.59
CA ALA A 109 -18.33 -8.91 -51.67
C ALA A 109 -19.20 -9.57 -50.61
N GLY A 110 -20.38 -10.03 -51.03
CA GLY A 110 -21.04 -11.13 -50.36
C GLY A 110 -20.42 -12.44 -50.84
N ALA A 111 -20.32 -13.42 -49.94
CA ALA A 111 -20.43 -14.84 -50.26
C ALA A 111 -20.55 -15.63 -48.95
N THR A 112 -21.75 -16.20 -48.80
CA THR A 112 -22.12 -17.48 -48.14
C THR A 112 -21.67 -17.76 -46.72
#